data_AF-A0A2G6KL10-F1
#
_entry.id   AF-A0A2G6KL10-F1
#
_cell.length_a   1.000
_cell.length_b   1.000
_cell.length_c   1.000
_cell.angle_alpha   90.00
_cell.angle_beta   90.00
_cell.angle_gamma   90.00
#
_symmetry.space_group_name_H-M   'P 1'
#
loop_
_entity.id
_entity.type
_entity.pdbx_description
1 polymer ?
#
loop_
_entity_poly.entity_id
_entity_poly.type
_entity_poly.pdbx_seq_one_letter_code
_entity_poly.pdbx_strand_id
1 'polypeptide(L)'
;MGAQGNADGGLEILPAKVPDSFVGLLEEVRGDLYLIKGDTDAARTAYETASSSDFVPNPEALSIKIDDLAVPGANEGSDAGDAGDAGAEGEGS
;
A
#
# COMPACT_ATOMS: atom_id res chain seq x y z
N MET A 1 6.34 -26.63 -2.33
CA MET A 1 6.64 -25.55 -3.29
C MET A 1 5.32 -24.88 -3.68
N GLY A 2 4.79 -24.05 -2.77
CA GLY A 2 3.49 -23.38 -2.92
C GLY A 2 3.54 -22.18 -3.86
N ALA A 3 2.41 -21.46 -3.95
CA ALA A 3 2.10 -20.35 -4.87
C ALA A 3 3.23 -19.33 -5.15
N GLN A 4 4.19 -19.17 -4.23
CA GLN A 4 5.38 -18.33 -4.39
C GLN A 4 6.19 -18.63 -5.66
N GLY A 5 6.41 -19.92 -6.00
CA GLY A 5 7.17 -20.28 -7.20
C GLY A 5 6.49 -19.89 -8.52
N ASN A 6 5.16 -19.70 -8.49
CA ASN A 6 4.39 -19.18 -9.64
C ASN A 6 4.47 -17.63 -9.69
N ALA A 7 4.57 -16.96 -8.54
CA ALA A 7 4.63 -15.52 -8.48
C ALA A 7 5.97 -14.94 -8.95
N ASP A 8 7.09 -15.59 -8.60
CA ASP A 8 8.42 -15.19 -9.08
C ASP A 8 8.50 -15.27 -10.61
N GLY A 9 8.11 -16.41 -11.20
CA GLY A 9 8.07 -16.56 -12.65
C GLY A 9 7.07 -15.61 -13.32
N GLY A 10 5.94 -15.30 -12.67
CA GLY A 10 4.98 -14.31 -13.13
C GLY A 10 5.60 -12.91 -13.26
N LEU A 11 6.35 -12.47 -12.25
CA LEU A 11 7.03 -11.18 -12.26
C LEU A 11 8.09 -11.08 -13.37
N GLU A 12 8.81 -12.16 -13.64
CA GLU A 12 9.85 -12.21 -14.67
C GLU A 12 9.28 -12.06 -16.10
N ILE A 13 8.06 -12.54 -16.34
CA ILE A 13 7.44 -12.49 -17.67
C ILE A 13 6.57 -11.24 -17.91
N LEU A 14 6.35 -10.41 -16.89
CA LEU A 14 5.55 -9.20 -17.08
C LEU A 14 6.24 -8.26 -18.08
N PRO A 15 5.49 -7.74 -19.08
CA PRO A 15 6.06 -6.85 -20.05
C PRO A 15 6.52 -5.54 -19.39
N ALA A 16 7.71 -5.06 -19.76
CA ALA A 16 8.24 -3.79 -19.26
C ALA A 16 7.52 -2.56 -19.84
N LYS A 17 6.80 -2.73 -20.96
CA LYS A 17 6.04 -1.68 -21.63
C LYS A 17 4.75 -2.24 -22.18
N VAL A 18 3.66 -1.52 -21.95
CA VAL A 18 2.32 -1.78 -22.50
C VAL A 18 1.72 -0.46 -22.97
N PRO A 19 0.71 -0.47 -23.84
CA PRO A 19 -0.08 0.74 -24.11
C PRO A 19 -0.66 1.30 -22.82
N ASP A 20 -0.84 2.62 -22.73
CA ASP A 20 -1.31 3.32 -21.53
C ASP A 20 -2.60 2.72 -20.96
N SER A 21 -3.51 2.26 -21.83
CA SER A 21 -4.76 1.59 -21.47
C SER A 21 -4.61 0.31 -20.65
N PHE A 22 -3.41 -0.28 -20.60
CA PHE A 22 -3.10 -1.49 -19.87
C PHE A 22 -2.18 -1.26 -18.67
N VAL A 23 -1.67 -0.05 -18.45
CA VAL A 23 -0.74 0.23 -17.34
C VAL A 23 -1.39 -0.08 -16.00
N GLY A 24 -2.61 0.41 -15.76
CA GLY A 24 -3.36 0.13 -14.53
C GLY A 24 -3.52 -1.37 -14.26
N LEU A 25 -3.93 -2.14 -15.28
CA LEU A 25 -4.08 -3.59 -15.18
C LEU A 25 -2.73 -4.31 -14.94
N LEU A 26 -1.67 -3.90 -15.63
CA LEU A 26 -0.34 -4.50 -15.48
C LEU A 26 0.19 -4.30 -14.06
N GLU A 27 0.05 -3.10 -13.52
CA GLU A 27 0.52 -2.76 -12.18
C GLU A 27 -0.34 -3.41 -11.09
N GLU A 28 -1.66 -3.56 -11.32
CA GLU A 28 -2.52 -4.34 -10.42
C GLU A 28 -2.09 -5.82 -10.37
N VAL A 29 -1.83 -6.45 -11.52
CA VAL A 29 -1.30 -7.83 -11.58
C VAL A 29 0.07 -7.92 -10.90
N ARG A 30 0.94 -6.93 -11.10
CA ARG A 30 2.25 -6.89 -10.42
C ARG A 30 2.08 -6.82 -8.91
N GLY A 31 1.16 -6.01 -8.40
CA GLY A 31 0.83 -5.95 -6.98
C GLY A 31 0.30 -7.26 -6.42
N ASP A 32 -0.61 -7.92 -7.14
CA ASP A 32 -1.16 -9.23 -6.75
C ASP A 32 -0.04 -10.29 -6.61
N LEU A 33 0.93 -10.28 -7.54
CA LEU A 33 2.08 -11.19 -7.50
C LEU A 33 3.03 -10.91 -6.32
N TYR A 34 3.31 -9.63 -6.02
CA TYR A 34 4.10 -9.27 -4.83
C TYR A 34 3.38 -9.65 -3.54
N LEU A 35 2.06 -9.49 -3.48
CA LEU A 35 1.26 -9.88 -2.34
C LEU A 35 1.30 -11.40 -2.10
N ILE A 36 1.24 -12.21 -3.16
CA ILE A 36 1.41 -13.68 -3.07
C ILE A 36 2.79 -14.06 -2.50
N LYS A 37 3.82 -13.26 -2.76
CA LYS A 37 5.16 -13.45 -2.19
C LYS A 37 5.29 -12.97 -0.73
N GLY A 38 4.30 -12.25 -0.21
CA GLY A 38 4.34 -11.61 1.09
C GLY A 38 5.13 -10.29 1.10
N ASP A 39 5.47 -9.74 -0.07
CA ASP A 39 6.12 -8.44 -0.19
C ASP A 39 5.07 -7.33 -0.26
N THR A 40 4.55 -6.96 0.91
CA THR A 40 3.45 -6.00 1.03
C THR A 40 3.83 -4.59 0.63
N ASP A 41 5.09 -4.20 0.78
CA ASP A 41 5.57 -2.88 0.38
C ASP A 41 5.66 -2.77 -1.14
N ALA A 42 6.24 -3.77 -1.82
CA ALA A 42 6.25 -3.81 -3.28
C ALA A 42 4.83 -3.92 -3.86
N ALA A 43 3.94 -4.68 -3.19
CA ALA A 43 2.54 -4.76 -3.58
C ALA A 43 1.85 -3.39 -3.49
N ARG A 44 2.02 -2.66 -2.38
CA ARG A 44 1.44 -1.33 -2.20
C ARG A 44 1.92 -0.37 -3.28
N THR A 45 3.23 -0.31 -3.52
CA THR A 45 3.80 0.56 -4.56
C THR A 45 3.24 0.26 -5.95
N ALA A 46 3.07 -1.03 -6.29
CA ALA A 46 2.47 -1.41 -7.56
C ALA A 46 1.00 -0.98 -7.65
N TYR A 47 0.20 -1.17 -6.59
CA TYR A 47 -1.19 -0.72 -6.57
C TYR A 47 -1.34 0.82 -6.62
N GLU A 48 -0.45 1.57 -5.96
CA GLU A 48 -0.41 3.04 -6.07
C GLU A 48 -0.04 3.51 -7.48
N THR A 49 0.85 2.77 -8.15
CA THR A 49 1.16 3.02 -9.57
C THR A 49 -0.05 2.72 -10.45
N ALA A 50 -0.76 1.62 -10.17
CA ALA A 50 -2.00 1.27 -10.85
C ALA A 50 -3.07 2.36 -10.67
N SER A 51 -3.24 2.89 -9.45
CA SER A 51 -4.28 3.89 -9.15
C SER A 51 -4.00 5.26 -9.77
N SER A 52 -2.74 5.51 -10.13
CA SER A 52 -2.31 6.71 -10.87
C SER A 52 -2.57 6.63 -12.38
N SER A 53 -3.03 5.47 -12.89
CA SER A 53 -3.39 5.27 -14.29
C SER A 53 -4.77 5.87 -14.61
N ASP A 54 -4.93 6.44 -15.80
CA ASP A 54 -6.24 6.86 -16.32
C ASP A 54 -7.18 5.66 -16.62
N PHE A 55 -6.62 4.45 -16.67
CA PHE A 55 -7.31 3.22 -17.09
C PHE A 55 -7.27 2.15 -16.00
N VAL A 56 -7.91 2.43 -14.86
CA VAL A 56 -8.10 1.44 -13.78
C VAL A 56 -9.38 0.62 -14.05
N PRO A 57 -9.30 -0.72 -14.19
CA PRO A 57 -10.47 -1.53 -14.50
C PRO A 57 -11.55 -1.48 -13.41
N ASN A 58 -11.12 -1.48 -12.14
CA ASN A 58 -12.01 -1.36 -10.98
C ASN A 58 -11.32 -0.54 -9.86
N PRO A 59 -11.55 0.78 -9.82
CA PRO A 59 -10.88 1.65 -8.85
C PRO A 59 -11.30 1.35 -7.41
N GLU A 60 -12.55 0.93 -7.18
CA GLU A 60 -13.06 0.62 -5.84
C GLU A 60 -12.38 -0.63 -5.26
N ALA A 61 -12.23 -1.68 -6.07
CA ALA A 61 -11.51 -2.88 -5.66
C ALA A 61 -10.01 -2.59 -5.43
N LEU A 62 -9.41 -1.73 -6.25
CA LEU A 62 -8.01 -1.34 -6.08
C LEU A 62 -7.79 -0.54 -4.79
N SER A 63 -8.70 0.37 -4.43
CA SER A 63 -8.64 1.09 -3.16
C SER A 63 -8.68 0.14 -1.96
N ILE A 64 -9.56 -0.87 -1.97
CA ILE A 64 -9.61 -1.87 -0.91
C ILE A 64 -8.28 -2.61 -0.77
N LYS A 65 -7.65 -3.02 -1.88
CA LYS A 65 -6.33 -3.67 -1.85
C LYS A 65 -5.24 -2.77 -1.24
N ILE A 66 -5.28 -1.47 -1.51
CA ILE A 66 -4.33 -0.49 -0.95
C ILE A 66 -4.58 -0.30 0.54
N ASP A 67 -5.84 -0.14 0.94
CA ASP A 67 -6.26 0.08 2.33
C ASP A 67 -5.94 -1.14 3.21
N ASP A 68 -6.16 -2.35 2.71
CA ASP A 68 -5.81 -3.61 3.40
C ASP A 68 -4.31 -3.73 3.68
N LEU A 69 -3.48 -3.08 2.86
CA LEU A 69 -2.04 -3.05 3.06
C LEU A 69 -1.60 -1.92 3.99
N ALA A 70 -2.41 -0.89 4.26
CA ALA A 70 -1.98 0.27 5.04
C ALA A 70 -1.55 -0.10 6.46
N VAL A 71 -0.43 0.48 6.94
CA VAL A 71 0.03 0.31 8.32
C VAL A 71 -0.65 1.37 9.21
N PRO A 72 -1.39 0.97 10.26
CA PRO A 72 -1.91 1.92 11.23
C PRO A 72 -0.75 2.70 11.89
N GLY A 73 -0.72 4.02 11.74
CA GLY A 73 0.30 4.89 12.32
C GLY A 73 1.28 5.56 11.34
N ALA A 74 1.22 5.27 10.03
CA ALA A 74 2.02 5.99 9.03
C ALA A 74 1.64 7.48 8.86
N ASN A 75 0.56 7.93 9.51
CA ASN A 75 0.10 9.33 9.56
C ASN A 75 0.09 9.93 10.99
N GLU A 76 0.75 9.31 11.97
CA GLU A 76 0.79 9.81 13.37
C GLU A 76 2.20 10.28 13.78
N GLY A 77 2.97 10.77 12.81
CA GLY A 77 4.33 11.26 13.01
C GLY A 77 4.44 12.78 13.25
N SER A 78 3.53 13.41 14.01
CA SER A 78 3.72 14.80 14.46
C SER A 78 2.69 15.27 15.53
N ASP A 79 2.52 14.54 16.63
CA ASP A 79 1.84 15.07 17.84
C ASP A 79 2.58 14.80 19.16
N ALA A 80 3.84 14.35 19.10
CA ALA A 80 4.67 14.28 20.30
C ALA A 80 5.26 15.68 20.61
N GLY A 81 4.45 16.56 21.19
CA GLY A 81 4.90 17.92 21.47
C GLY A 81 3.96 18.81 22.28
N ASP A 82 3.26 18.31 23.30
CA ASP A 82 2.82 19.18 24.41
C ASP A 82 2.85 18.42 25.74
N ALA A 83 4.05 18.39 26.33
CA ALA A 83 4.23 18.08 27.73
C ALA A 83 4.86 19.31 28.39
N GLY A 84 4.03 20.13 29.02
CA GLY A 84 4.54 21.21 29.86
C GLY A 84 3.50 22.25 30.28
N ASP A 85 2.65 21.91 31.26
CA ASP A 85 2.49 22.82 32.40
C ASP A 85 2.06 22.06 33.66
N ALA A 86 2.97 22.04 34.62
CA ALA A 86 2.74 21.59 35.98
C ALA A 86 2.28 22.80 36.79
N GLY A 87 0.98 22.84 37.13
CA GLY A 87 0.41 23.80 38.06
C GLY A 87 -0.25 23.08 39.23
N ALA A 88 0.52 22.84 40.29
CA ALA A 88 0.04 22.31 41.55
C ALA A 88 -0.53 23.44 42.41
N GLU A 89 -1.81 23.38 42.79
CA GLU A 89 -2.41 23.96 44.02
C GLU A 89 -3.66 23.11 44.31
N GLY A 90 -4.01 22.61 45.49
CA GLY A 90 -3.63 22.87 46.87
C GLY A 90 -4.85 22.46 47.70
N GLU A 91 -4.65 21.63 48.72
CA GLU A 91 -5.70 21.12 49.61
C GLU A 91 -6.44 22.24 50.36
N GLY A 92 -7.70 21.99 50.76
CA GLY A 92 -8.20 22.53 52.03
C GLY A 92 -9.64 23.06 52.07
N SER A 93 -10.49 22.25 52.72
CA SER A 93 -11.74 22.54 53.46
C SER A 93 -12.97 23.05 52.70
#